data_AF-A0A109VBC6-F1
#
_entry.id   AF-A0A109VBC6-F1
#
_cell.length_a   1.000
_cell.length_b   1.000
_cell.length_c   1.000
_cell.angle_alpha   90.00
_cell.angle_beta   90.00
_cell.angle_gamma   90.00
#
_symmetry.space_group_name_H-M   'P 1'
#
loop_
_entity.id
_entity.type
_entity.pdbx_description
1 polymer ?
#
loop_
_entity_poly.entity_id
_entity_poly.type
_entity_poly.pdbx_seq_one_letter_code
_entity_poly.pdbx_strand_id
1 'polypeptide(L)'
;PALKSNWMTYHVLTCFLGYAAFTVAFGASVAYLIYSGQSDNPDLMDEIIYKANAMGFLMLTIGIITGSVWASRAWGSYWSWDPKETWS
;
A
#
# COMPACT_ATOMS: atom_id res chain seq x y z
N PRO A 1 -2.60 18.88 -19.05
CA PRO A 1 -1.89 17.61 -19.32
C PRO A 1 -1.75 16.79 -18.03
N ALA A 2 -2.37 15.61 -17.96
CA ALA A 2 -2.52 14.78 -16.75
C ALA A 2 -1.18 14.35 -16.08
N LEU A 3 -0.07 14.47 -16.81
CA LEU A 3 1.31 14.19 -16.38
C LEU A 3 2.10 15.40 -15.84
N LYS A 4 1.55 16.62 -15.84
CA LYS A 4 2.23 17.82 -15.29
C LYS A 4 1.96 18.06 -13.80
N SER A 5 1.26 17.14 -13.15
CA SER A 5 0.76 17.27 -11.79
C SER A 5 1.59 16.38 -10.85
N ASN A 6 2.27 16.97 -9.86
CA ASN A 6 3.05 16.25 -8.85
C ASN A 6 2.20 15.23 -8.04
N TRP A 7 0.86 15.35 -8.10
CA TRP A 7 -0.07 14.43 -7.44
C TRP A 7 0.06 12.98 -7.92
N MET A 8 0.39 12.75 -9.19
CA MET A 8 0.64 11.40 -9.70
C MET A 8 1.87 10.78 -9.02
N THR A 9 2.94 11.56 -8.88
CA THR A 9 4.18 11.11 -8.23
C THR A 9 3.94 10.79 -6.76
N TYR A 10 3.22 11.65 -6.03
CA TYR A 10 2.89 11.37 -4.62
C TYR A 10 2.02 10.12 -4.44
N HIS A 11 1.04 9.92 -5.32
CA HIS A 11 0.22 8.72 -5.32
C HIS A 11 1.05 7.45 -5.55
N VAL A 12 1.87 7.44 -6.61
CA VAL A 12 2.70 6.26 -6.93
C VAL A 12 3.70 5.96 -5.81
N LEU A 13 4.34 6.99 -5.24
CA LEU A 13 5.30 6.80 -4.15
C LEU A 13 4.64 6.21 -2.89
N THR A 14 3.47 6.73 -2.50
CA THR A 14 2.77 6.26 -1.29
C THR A 14 2.24 4.83 -1.48
N CYS A 15 1.70 4.50 -2.66
CA CYS A 15 1.31 3.12 -3.00
C CYS A 15 2.51 2.17 -3.00
N PHE A 16 3.65 2.58 -3.59
CA PHE A 16 4.86 1.76 -3.62
C PHE A 16 5.40 1.46 -2.22
N LEU A 17 5.46 2.47 -1.35
CA LEU A 17 5.87 2.29 0.04
C LEU A 17 4.90 1.39 0.82
N GLY A 18 3.59 1.52 0.57
CA GLY A 18 2.58 0.62 1.14
C GLY A 18 2.80 -0.83 0.74
N TYR A 19 2.98 -1.10 -0.55
CA TYR A 19 3.23 -2.46 -1.04
C TYR A 19 4.57 -3.04 -0.57
N ALA A 20 5.61 -2.22 -0.48
CA ALA A 20 6.90 -2.64 0.06
C ALA A 20 6.75 -3.08 1.53
N ALA A 21 6.04 -2.30 2.35
CA ALA A 21 5.78 -2.65 3.75
C ALA A 21 4.97 -3.95 3.89
N PHE A 22 3.93 -4.15 3.07
CA PHE A 22 3.18 -5.42 3.06
C PHE A 22 4.00 -6.61 2.57
N THR A 23 4.91 -6.40 1.62
CA THR A 23 5.82 -7.46 1.14
C THR A 23 6.77 -7.90 2.25
N VAL A 24 7.31 -6.95 3.02
CA VAL A 24 8.14 -7.23 4.19
C VAL A 24 7.34 -7.95 5.27
N ALA A 25 6.11 -7.49 5.56
CA ALA A 25 5.23 -8.15 6.51
C ALA A 25 4.93 -9.60 6.10
N PHE A 26 4.60 -9.84 4.82
CA PHE A 26 4.38 -11.18 4.29
C PHE A 26 5.61 -12.08 4.44
N GLY A 27 6.79 -11.59 4.04
CA GLY A 27 8.04 -12.33 4.18
C GLY A 27 8.37 -12.67 5.63
N ALA A 28 8.18 -11.71 6.54
CA ALA A 28 8.37 -11.91 7.97
C ALA A 28 7.36 -12.91 8.56
N SER A 29 6.09 -12.86 8.15
CA SER A 29 5.07 -13.83 8.57
C SER A 29 5.36 -15.23 8.06
N VAL A 30 5.80 -15.38 6.80
CA VAL A 30 6.20 -16.69 6.26
C VAL A 30 7.42 -17.24 7.01
N ALA A 31 8.42 -16.40 7.28
CA ALA A 31 9.58 -16.80 8.07
C ALA A 31 9.17 -17.21 9.50
N TYR A 32 8.27 -16.45 10.15
CA TYR A 32 7.73 -16.79 11.46
C TYR A 32 7.04 -18.16 11.47
N LEU A 33 6.24 -18.47 10.45
CA LEU A 33 5.56 -19.76 10.33
C LEU A 33 6.54 -20.91 10.07
N ILE A 34 7.58 -20.70 9.25
CA ILE A 34 8.58 -21.73 8.95
C ILE A 34 9.45 -22.04 10.18
N TYR A 35 9.82 -21.00 10.93
CA TYR A 35 10.68 -21.10 12.11
C TYR A 35 9.91 -21.09 13.43
N SER A 36 8.61 -21.39 13.40
CA SER A 36 7.75 -21.35 14.58
C SER A 36 8.31 -22.29 15.66
N GLY A 37 8.66 -21.75 16.82
CA GLY A 37 9.26 -22.50 17.94
C GLY A 37 10.79 -22.62 17.92
N GLN A 38 11.46 -22.07 16.90
CA GLN A 38 12.93 -22.01 16.79
C GLN A 38 13.48 -20.58 16.92
N SER A 39 12.63 -19.56 16.91
CA SER A 39 13.07 -18.17 17.05
C SER A 39 13.47 -17.88 18.50
N ASP A 40 14.65 -17.29 18.70
CA ASP A 40 15.13 -16.85 20.02
C ASP A 40 14.23 -15.76 20.63
N ASN A 41 13.44 -15.03 19.82
CA ASN A 41 12.59 -13.95 20.30
C ASN A 41 11.30 -13.79 19.44
N PRO A 42 10.25 -14.60 19.71
CA PRO A 42 9.01 -14.59 18.91
C PRO A 42 8.25 -13.26 19.02
N ASP A 43 8.30 -12.60 20.19
CA ASP A 43 7.63 -11.32 20.42
C ASP A 43 8.18 -10.20 19.52
N LEU A 44 9.50 -10.20 19.27
CA LEU A 44 10.13 -9.24 18.38
C LEU A 44 9.73 -9.45 16.91
N MET A 45 9.56 -10.69 16.48
CA MET A 45 9.07 -11.00 15.12
C MET A 45 7.62 -10.55 14.94
N ASP A 46 6.76 -10.81 15.92
CA ASP A 46 5.37 -10.35 15.91
C ASP A 46 5.27 -8.82 15.92
N GLU A 47 6.13 -8.12 16.69
CA GLU A 47 6.19 -6.67 16.70
C GLU A 47 6.60 -6.09 15.33
N ILE A 48 7.57 -6.71 14.65
CA ILE A 48 8.00 -6.31 13.30
C ILE A 48 6.85 -6.50 12.30
N ILE A 49 6.18 -7.66 12.33
CA ILE A 49 5.04 -7.95 11.45
C ILE A 49 3.93 -6.93 11.67
N TYR A 50 3.59 -6.66 12.94
CA TYR A 50 2.56 -5.68 13.29
C TYR A 50 2.91 -4.28 12.81
N LYS A 51 4.12 -3.79 13.09
CA LYS A 51 4.58 -2.46 12.66
C LYS A 51 4.63 -2.33 11.14
N ALA A 52 5.09 -3.36 10.43
CA ALA A 52 5.13 -3.38 8.97
C ALA A 52 3.72 -3.31 8.37
N ASN A 53 2.77 -4.08 8.91
CA ASN A 53 1.37 -4.04 8.48
C ASN A 53 0.70 -2.68 8.78
N ALA A 54 0.93 -2.12 9.97
CA ALA A 54 0.40 -0.81 10.35
C ALA A 54 0.93 0.30 9.42
N MET A 55 2.24 0.27 9.12
CA MET A 55 2.86 1.21 8.18
C MET A 55 2.32 1.04 6.76
N GLY A 56 2.19 -0.20 6.29
CA GLY A 56 1.61 -0.52 4.98
C GLY A 56 0.19 0.02 4.84
N PHE A 57 -0.65 -0.20 5.85
CA PHE A 57 -2.03 0.27 5.88
C PHE A 57 -2.12 1.80 5.84
N LEU A 58 -1.28 2.48 6.63
CA LEU A 58 -1.23 3.94 6.66
C LEU A 58 -0.80 4.51 5.30
N MET A 59 0.25 3.97 4.70
CA MET A 59 0.75 4.40 3.39
C MET A 59 -0.27 4.15 2.28
N LEU A 60 -0.95 3.00 2.29
CA LEU A 60 -2.02 2.69 1.33
C LEU A 60 -3.20 3.65 1.47
N THR A 61 -3.58 4.01 2.70
CA THR A 61 -4.66 4.97 2.96
C THR A 61 -4.34 6.33 2.37
N ILE A 62 -3.11 6.83 2.57
CA ILE A 62 -2.64 8.07 1.95
C ILE A 62 -2.59 7.91 0.42
N GLY A 63 -2.20 6.75 -0.08
CA GLY A 63 -2.26 6.39 -1.50
C GLY A 63 -3.65 6.56 -2.10
N ILE A 64 -4.69 6.03 -1.45
CA ILE A 64 -6.09 6.17 -1.91
C ILE A 64 -6.50 7.64 -1.95
N ILE A 65 -6.18 8.41 -0.90
CA ILE A 65 -6.53 9.85 -0.84
C ILE A 65 -5.83 10.61 -1.96
N THR A 66 -4.52 10.45 -2.09
CA THR A 66 -3.73 11.14 -3.13
C THR A 66 -4.15 10.72 -4.54
N GLY A 67 -4.55 9.46 -4.73
CA GLY A 67 -5.10 8.95 -5.98
C GLY A 67 -6.43 9.60 -6.35
N SER A 68 -7.33 9.77 -5.37
CA SER A 68 -8.61 10.46 -5.59
C SER A 68 -8.42 11.92 -6.02
N VAL A 69 -7.44 12.62 -5.44
CA VAL A 69 -7.10 14.00 -5.80
C VAL A 69 -6.51 14.07 -7.20
N TRP A 70 -5.66 13.12 -7.57
CA TRP A 70 -5.13 13.03 -8.93
C TRP A 70 -6.24 12.75 -9.95
N ALA A 71 -7.15 11.81 -9.68
CA ALA A 71 -8.30 11.48 -10.54
C ALA A 71 -9.17 12.72 -10.81
N SER A 72 -9.48 13.50 -9.78
CA SER A 72 -10.24 14.76 -9.92
C SER A 72 -9.54 15.76 -10.84
N ARG A 73 -8.20 15.88 -10.76
CA ARG A 73 -7.43 16.78 -11.63
C ARG A 73 -7.24 16.25 -13.05
N ALA A 74 -7.24 14.94 -13.26
CA ALA A 74 -7.01 14.32 -14.56
C ALA A 74 -8.31 14.18 -15.36
N TRP A 75 -9.40 13.81 -14.70
CA TRP A 75 -10.67 13.40 -15.32
C TRP A 75 -11.88 14.24 -14.87
N GLY A 76 -11.71 15.17 -13.92
CA GLY A 76 -12.78 16.04 -13.44
C GLY A 76 -13.72 15.39 -12.40
N SER A 77 -13.50 14.12 -12.06
CA SER A 77 -14.20 13.39 -10.99
C SER A 77 -13.21 12.66 -10.10
N TYR A 78 -13.48 12.60 -8.79
CA TYR A 78 -12.66 11.86 -7.81
C TYR A 78 -12.69 10.34 -8.02
N TRP A 79 -13.78 9.86 -8.63
CA TRP A 79 -14.02 8.45 -8.90
C TRP A 79 -15.03 8.33 -10.04
N SER A 80 -14.81 7.42 -10.97
CA SER A 80 -15.75 7.11 -12.04
C SER A 80 -15.69 5.64 -12.36
N TRP A 81 -16.85 5.00 -12.40
CA TRP A 81 -17.00 3.65 -12.94
C TRP A 81 -17.28 3.77 -14.43
N ASP A 82 -16.25 3.68 -15.26
CA ASP A 82 -16.45 3.65 -16.69
C ASP A 82 -16.82 2.22 -17.15
N PRO A 83 -17.67 2.04 -18.18
CA PRO A 83 -18.09 0.71 -18.62
C PRO A 83 -16.95 -0.22 -19.03
N LYS A 84 -15.78 0.32 -19.44
CA LYS A 84 -14.61 -0.47 -19.84
C LYS A 84 -13.83 -1.01 -18.63
N GLU A 85 -13.98 -0.38 -17.47
CA GLU A 85 -13.34 -0.77 -16.20
C GLU A 85 -14.25 -1.64 -15.31
N THR A 86 -15.56 -1.66 -15.57
CA THR A 86 -16.52 -2.43 -14.77
C THR A 86 -17.07 -3.67 -15.47
N TRP A 87 -17.15 -3.68 -16.80
CA TRP A 87 -17.64 -4.81 -17.57
C TRP A 87 -16.55 -5.35 -18.52
N SER A 88 -15.90 -6.42 -18.05
CA SER A 88 -15.25 -7.47 -18.84
C SER A 88 -15.57 -8.82 -18.21
#